data_AF-A0A1I0QZE1-F1
#
_entry.id   AF-A0A1I0QZE1-F1
#
_cell.length_a   1.000
_cell.length_b   1.000
_cell.length_c   1.000
_cell.angle_alpha   90.00
_cell.angle_beta   90.00
_cell.angle_gamma   90.00
#
_symmetry.space_group_name_H-M   'P 1'
#
loop_
_entity.id
_entity.type
_entity.pdbx_description
1 polymer ?
#
loop_
_entity_poly.entity_id
_entity_poly.type
_entity_poly.pdbx_seq_one_letter_code
_entity_poly.pdbx_strand_id
1 'polypeptide(L)'
;MSDRFFIRLFAVFGILNGLIIIFKPRLLDLGTHVNVLMAGNLIMAIISLVSYLLSRQGLASSNHNAFIRAVYGSTLSKLFLCVIGIAAYVLIYKPDVSKLTIFMLLFLYLVYTVFETISLFRLTRLKK
;
A
#
# COMPACT_ATOMS: atom_id res chain seq x y z
N MET A 1 6.68 19.41 -10.27
CA MET A 1 7.27 18.28 -9.50
C MET A 1 6.23 17.29 -8.98
N SER A 2 4.92 17.62 -9.02
CA SER A 2 3.79 16.79 -8.57
C SER A 2 3.52 15.55 -9.44
N ASP A 3 3.70 15.66 -10.76
CA ASP A 3 3.24 14.64 -11.73
C ASP A 3 3.99 13.32 -11.62
N ARG A 4 5.30 13.34 -11.33
CA ARG A 4 6.12 12.12 -11.29
C ARG A 4 5.75 11.17 -10.15
N PHE A 5 5.20 11.70 -9.05
CA PHE A 5 4.76 10.86 -7.92
C PHE A 5 3.41 10.23 -8.22
N PHE A 6 2.44 11.01 -8.70
CA PHE A 6 1.14 10.47 -9.12
C PHE A 6 1.30 9.42 -10.21
N ILE A 7 2.17 9.66 -11.19
CA ILE A 7 2.48 8.67 -12.24
C ILE A 7 3.09 7.40 -11.63
N ARG A 8 4.01 7.50 -10.65
CA ARG A 8 4.56 6.31 -9.98
C ARG A 8 3.53 5.59 -9.12
N LEU A 9 2.67 6.31 -8.41
CA LEU A 9 1.61 5.76 -7.58
C LEU A 9 0.59 5.01 -8.46
N PHE A 10 0.11 5.66 -9.52
CA PHE A 10 -0.78 5.04 -10.49
C PHE A 10 -0.12 3.92 -11.27
N ALA A 11 1.19 4.00 -11.56
CA ALA A 11 1.93 2.90 -12.18
C ALA A 11 2.04 1.70 -11.23
N VAL A 12 2.39 1.90 -9.95
CA VAL A 12 2.45 0.81 -8.95
C VAL A 12 1.07 0.22 -8.72
N PHE A 13 0.03 1.06 -8.58
CA PHE A 13 -1.35 0.61 -8.46
C PHE A 13 -1.79 -0.18 -9.69
N GLY A 14 -1.52 0.33 -10.90
CA GLY A 14 -1.86 -0.30 -12.16
C GLY A 14 -1.12 -1.62 -12.40
N ILE A 15 0.19 -1.67 -12.08
CA ILE A 15 1.00 -2.89 -12.16
C ILE A 15 0.49 -3.93 -11.17
N LEU A 16 0.21 -3.55 -9.92
CA LEU A 16 -0.31 -4.48 -8.92
C LEU A 16 -1.72 -4.96 -9.25
N ASN A 17 -2.60 -4.08 -9.76
CA ASN A 17 -3.92 -4.49 -10.22
C ASN A 17 -3.81 -5.43 -11.43
N GLY A 18 -2.95 -5.10 -12.39
CA GLY A 18 -2.64 -5.95 -13.54
C GLY A 18 -2.09 -7.32 -13.13
N LEU A 19 -1.17 -7.38 -12.16
CA LEU A 19 -0.66 -8.64 -11.61
C LEU A 19 -1.78 -9.45 -10.94
N ILE A 20 -2.63 -8.81 -10.14
CA ILE A 20 -3.77 -9.50 -9.49
C ILE A 20 -4.72 -10.06 -10.54
N ILE A 21 -4.97 -9.34 -11.65
CA ILE A 21 -5.84 -9.79 -12.74
C ILE A 21 -5.18 -10.92 -13.54
N ILE A 22 -3.88 -10.83 -13.83
CA ILE A 22 -3.12 -11.87 -14.58
C ILE A 22 -3.03 -13.16 -13.77
N PHE A 23 -2.77 -13.06 -12.46
CA PHE A 23 -2.70 -14.21 -11.57
C PHE A 23 -4.07 -14.66 -11.04
N LYS A 24 -5.16 -13.94 -11.35
CA LYS A 24 -6.54 -14.26 -10.96
C LYS A 24 -6.92 -15.74 -11.20
N PRO A 25 -6.72 -16.33 -12.39
CA PRO A 25 -7.08 -17.73 -12.62
C PRO A 25 -6.27 -18.69 -11.74
N ARG A 26 -4.97 -18.47 -11.57
CA ARG A 26 -4.14 -19.28 -10.65
C ARG A 26 -4.52 -19.11 -9.18
N LEU A 27 -4.91 -17.90 -8.79
CA LEU A 27 -5.35 -17.59 -7.43
C LEU A 27 -6.70 -18.23 -7.12
N LEU A 28 -7.64 -18.21 -8.07
CA LEU A 28 -8.94 -18.89 -7.95
C LEU A 28 -8.78 -20.41 -7.85
N ASP A 29 -7.91 -21.01 -8.65
CA ASP A 29 -7.60 -22.45 -8.58
C ASP A 29 -6.96 -22.86 -7.23
N LEU A 30 -6.26 -21.93 -6.57
CA LEU A 30 -5.64 -22.13 -5.26
C LEU A 30 -6.58 -21.82 -4.07
N GLY A 31 -7.88 -21.58 -4.33
CA GLY A 31 -8.86 -21.21 -3.29
C GLY A 31 -8.60 -19.83 -2.67
N THR A 32 -7.90 -18.94 -3.39
CA THR A 32 -7.59 -17.58 -2.91
C THR A 32 -8.76 -16.64 -3.19
N HIS A 33 -9.18 -15.89 -2.17
CA HIS A 33 -10.28 -14.93 -2.31
C HIS A 33 -9.78 -13.63 -2.93
N VAL A 34 -9.80 -13.59 -4.28
CA VAL A 34 -9.34 -12.44 -5.08
C VAL A 34 -10.03 -11.13 -4.68
N ASN A 35 -11.30 -11.16 -4.26
CA ASN A 35 -12.01 -9.97 -3.76
C ASN A 35 -11.30 -9.30 -2.58
N VAL A 36 -10.75 -10.09 -1.66
CA VAL A 36 -10.04 -9.57 -0.48
C VAL A 36 -8.71 -8.91 -0.90
N LEU A 37 -7.99 -9.51 -1.86
CA LEU A 37 -6.79 -8.92 -2.44
C LEU A 37 -7.09 -7.59 -3.16
N MET A 38 -8.17 -7.54 -3.95
CA MET A 38 -8.57 -6.31 -4.65
C MET A 38 -8.98 -5.21 -3.67
N ALA A 39 -9.76 -5.54 -2.63
CA ALA A 39 -10.13 -4.60 -1.58
C ALA A 39 -8.89 -4.08 -0.82
N GLY A 40 -7.97 -4.98 -0.44
CA GLY A 40 -6.71 -4.61 0.21
C GLY A 40 -5.84 -3.68 -0.65
N ASN A 41 -5.72 -3.97 -1.94
CA ASN A 41 -4.98 -3.11 -2.89
C ASN A 41 -5.62 -1.72 -3.02
N LEU A 42 -6.95 -1.66 -3.12
CA LEU A 42 -7.68 -0.38 -3.20
C LEU A 42 -7.45 0.47 -1.94
N ILE A 43 -7.54 -0.14 -0.75
CA ILE A 43 -7.31 0.57 0.50
C ILE A 43 -5.85 1.05 0.61
N MET A 44 -4.87 0.23 0.24
CA MET A 44 -3.46 0.66 0.22
C MET A 44 -3.21 1.84 -0.73
N ALA A 45 -3.89 1.88 -1.87
CA ALA A 45 -3.80 3.00 -2.80
C ALA A 45 -4.35 4.30 -2.18
N ILE A 46 -5.49 4.22 -1.49
CA ILE A 46 -6.10 5.36 -0.79
C ILE A 46 -5.17 5.88 0.31
N ILE A 47 -4.62 5.00 1.16
CA ILE A 47 -3.70 5.42 2.23
C ILE A 47 -2.47 6.10 1.64
N SER A 48 -1.90 5.54 0.58
CA SER A 48 -0.72 6.10 -0.09
C SER A 48 -1.00 7.49 -0.67
N LEU A 49 -2.22 7.70 -1.21
CA LEU A 49 -2.66 9.01 -1.68
C LEU A 49 -2.78 10.02 -0.52
N VAL A 50 -3.44 9.64 0.58
CA VAL A 50 -3.59 10.50 1.77
C VAL A 50 -2.24 10.86 2.37
N SER A 51 -1.33 9.89 2.43
CA SER A 51 0.03 10.05 2.95
C SER A 51 0.86 11.04 2.14
N TYR A 52 0.68 11.02 0.82
CA TYR A 52 1.31 11.99 -0.07
C TYR A 52 0.77 13.41 0.14
N LEU A 53 -0.55 13.57 0.28
CA LEU A 53 -1.17 14.88 0.54
C LEU A 53 -0.65 15.49 1.85
N LEU A 54 -0.58 14.69 2.92
CA LEU A 54 -0.03 15.08 4.22
C LEU A 54 1.46 15.42 4.13
N SER A 55 2.25 14.59 3.45
CA SER A 55 3.70 14.82 3.26
C SER A 55 3.98 16.09 2.44
N ARG A 56 3.14 16.39 1.44
CA ARG A 56 3.24 17.60 0.62
C ARG A 56 2.92 18.86 1.44
N GLN A 57 1.87 18.84 2.27
CA GLN A 57 1.61 19.94 3.21
C GLN A 57 2.77 20.12 4.21
N GLY A 58 3.34 19.02 4.71
CA GLY A 58 4.50 19.05 5.59
C GLY A 58 5.74 19.67 4.94
N LEU A 59 6.01 19.38 3.66
CA LEU A 59 7.13 19.93 2.90
C LEU A 59 6.98 21.42 2.54
N ALA A 60 5.74 21.90 2.37
CA ALA A 60 5.43 23.30 2.11
C ALA A 60 5.54 24.16 3.39
N SER A 61 5.35 23.56 4.56
CA SER A 61 5.61 24.21 5.84
C SER A 61 7.13 24.20 6.14
N SER A 62 7.65 25.25 6.80
CA SER A 62 9.06 25.34 7.20
C SER A 62 9.47 24.31 8.28
N ASN A 63 8.59 23.38 8.64
CA ASN A 63 8.71 22.52 9.82
C ASN A 63 9.02 21.08 9.42
N HIS A 64 10.30 20.73 9.41
CA HIS A 64 10.83 19.41 9.03
C HIS A 64 10.20 18.26 9.83
N ASN A 65 9.78 18.52 11.08
CA ASN A 65 9.13 17.54 11.95
C ASN A 65 7.72 17.15 11.47
N ALA A 66 7.00 18.05 10.78
CA ALA A 66 5.67 17.74 10.25
C ALA A 66 5.74 16.70 9.12
N PHE A 67 6.77 16.78 8.27
CA PHE A 67 7.03 15.80 7.22
C PHE A 67 7.32 14.42 7.81
N ILE A 68 8.25 14.33 8.77
CA ILE A 68 8.63 13.06 9.41
C ILE A 68 7.41 12.38 10.05
N ARG A 69 6.59 13.12 10.80
CA ARG A 69 5.36 12.58 11.40
C ARG A 69 4.37 12.05 10.36
N ALA A 70 4.22 12.73 9.22
CA ALA A 70 3.35 12.25 8.14
C ALA A 70 3.86 10.93 7.54
N VAL A 71 5.18 10.77 7.37
CA VAL A 71 5.79 9.51 6.87
C VAL A 71 5.59 8.35 7.84
N TYR A 72 5.85 8.58 9.14
CA TYR A 72 5.65 7.56 10.16
C TYR A 72 4.18 7.21 10.32
N GLY A 73 3.29 8.20 10.32
CA GLY A 73 1.84 7.97 10.37
C GLY A 73 1.35 7.13 9.19
N SER A 74 1.78 7.45 7.98
CA SER A 74 1.50 6.67 6.78
C SER A 74 1.91 5.20 6.89
N THR A 75 3.18 4.97 7.24
CA THR A 75 3.77 3.63 7.31
C THR A 75 3.07 2.78 8.37
N LEU A 76 2.78 3.38 9.53
CA LEU A 76 2.07 2.74 10.63
C LEU A 76 0.61 2.43 10.25
N SER A 77 -0.10 3.37 9.64
CA SER A 77 -1.48 3.16 9.18
C SER A 77 -1.58 2.02 8.17
N LYS A 78 -0.63 1.89 7.24
CA LYS A 78 -0.59 0.76 6.29
C LYS A 78 -0.37 -0.57 6.98
N LEU A 79 0.50 -0.61 7.99
CA LEU A 79 0.76 -1.82 8.76
C LEU A 79 -0.49 -2.26 9.53
N PHE A 80 -1.15 -1.32 10.23
CA PHE A 80 -2.43 -1.61 10.89
C PHE A 80 -3.50 -2.08 9.92
N LEU A 81 -3.62 -1.43 8.75
CA LEU A 81 -4.59 -1.84 7.73
C LEU A 81 -4.30 -3.22 7.15
N CYS A 82 -3.03 -3.58 6.97
CA CYS A 82 -2.65 -4.94 6.58
C CYS A 82 -3.03 -5.96 7.65
N VAL A 83 -2.72 -5.68 8.92
CA VAL A 83 -3.06 -6.57 10.05
C VAL A 83 -4.57 -6.72 10.22
N ILE A 84 -5.31 -5.61 10.19
CA ILE A 84 -6.78 -5.61 10.28
C ILE A 84 -7.39 -6.34 9.09
N GLY A 85 -6.87 -6.13 7.87
CA GLY A 85 -7.33 -6.83 6.67
C GLY A 85 -7.12 -8.33 6.74
N ILE A 86 -5.96 -8.78 7.23
CA ILE A 86 -5.66 -10.20 7.46
C ILE A 86 -6.56 -10.76 8.57
N ALA A 87 -6.73 -10.04 9.67
CA ALA A 87 -7.59 -10.46 10.78
C ALA A 87 -9.06 -10.61 10.34
N ALA A 88 -9.60 -9.61 9.63
CA ALA A 88 -10.95 -9.67 9.06
C ALA A 88 -11.10 -10.85 8.09
N TYR A 89 -10.11 -11.09 7.22
CA TYR A 89 -10.09 -12.24 6.33
C TYR A 89 -10.17 -13.58 7.09
N VAL A 90 -9.31 -13.75 8.11
CA VAL A 90 -9.27 -14.97 8.92
C VAL A 90 -10.58 -15.17 9.69
N LEU A 91 -11.23 -14.11 10.15
CA LEU A 91 -12.50 -14.21 10.89
C LEU A 91 -13.69 -14.54 9.99
N ILE A 92 -13.75 -13.99 8.78
CA ILE A 92 -14.88 -14.19 7.84
C ILE A 92 -14.80 -15.56 7.15
N TYR A 93 -13.60 -16.01 6.79
CA TYR A 93 -13.40 -17.20 5.96
C TYR A 93 -12.96 -18.44 6.75
N LYS A 94 -13.04 -18.43 8.08
CA LYS A 94 -12.78 -19.64 8.87
C LYS A 94 -13.87 -20.68 8.61
N PRO A 95 -13.52 -21.95 8.29
CA PRO A 95 -12.18 -22.56 8.33
C PRO A 95 -11.37 -22.58 7.01
N ASP A 96 -11.95 -22.18 5.87
CA ASP A 96 -11.33 -22.12 4.53
C ASP A 96 -10.32 -20.96 4.35
N VAL A 97 -9.47 -20.75 5.36
CA VAL A 97 -8.43 -19.72 5.30
C VAL A 97 -7.25 -20.24 4.49
N SER A 98 -7.07 -19.72 3.27
CA SER A 98 -5.90 -20.01 2.46
C SER A 98 -4.68 -19.21 2.96
N LYS A 99 -3.62 -19.93 3.38
CA LYS A 99 -2.34 -19.34 3.81
C LYS A 99 -1.72 -18.50 2.69
N LEU A 100 -1.99 -18.86 1.43
CA LEU A 100 -1.51 -18.14 0.26
C LEU A 100 -2.08 -16.71 0.20
N THR A 101 -3.37 -16.54 0.52
CA THR A 101 -4.02 -15.22 0.57
C THR A 101 -3.32 -14.28 1.54
N ILE A 102 -2.98 -14.79 2.74
CA ILE A 102 -2.31 -14.02 3.79
C ILE A 102 -0.90 -13.62 3.33
N PHE A 103 -0.16 -14.56 2.74
CA PHE A 103 1.18 -14.29 2.21
C PHE A 103 1.16 -13.23 1.11
N MET A 104 0.19 -13.30 0.19
CA MET A 104 0.03 -12.32 -0.87
C MET A 104 -0.35 -10.92 -0.34
N LEU A 105 -1.19 -10.83 0.69
CA LEU A 105 -1.52 -9.55 1.35
C LEU A 105 -0.27 -8.92 2.00
N LEU A 106 0.55 -9.71 2.68
CA LEU A 106 1.83 -9.28 3.25
C LEU A 106 2.81 -8.84 2.17
N PHE A 107 2.88 -9.57 1.06
CA PHE A 107 3.71 -9.20 -0.08
C PHE A 107 3.29 -7.85 -0.68
N LEU A 108 1.98 -7.64 -0.87
CA LEU A 108 1.40 -6.37 -1.30
C LEU A 108 1.78 -5.22 -0.38
N TYR A 109 1.65 -5.42 0.94
CA TYR A 109 2.05 -4.45 1.95
C TYR A 109 3.53 -4.06 1.80
N LEU A 110 4.40 -5.05 1.66
CA LEU A 110 5.85 -4.83 1.56
C LEU A 110 6.19 -4.03 0.30
N VAL A 111 5.61 -4.40 -0.85
CA VAL A 111 5.82 -3.68 -2.11
C VAL A 111 5.39 -2.22 -1.98
N TYR A 112 4.17 -1.95 -1.52
CA TYR A 112 3.69 -0.56 -1.35
C TYR A 112 4.55 0.25 -0.39
N THR A 113 4.96 -0.36 0.72
CA THR A 113 5.77 0.31 1.75
C THR A 113 7.15 0.66 1.21
N VAL A 114 7.85 -0.29 0.58
CA VAL A 114 9.19 -0.06 0.01
C VAL A 114 9.16 1.01 -1.08
N PHE A 115 8.19 0.95 -2.00
CA PHE A 115 8.07 1.95 -3.07
C PHE A 115 7.82 3.35 -2.52
N GLU A 116 6.93 3.47 -1.54
CA GLU A 116 6.63 4.74 -0.90
C GLU A 116 7.85 5.27 -0.13
N THR A 117 8.49 4.45 0.73
CA THR A 117 9.68 4.85 1.49
C THR A 117 10.79 5.35 0.56
N ILE A 118 11.08 4.63 -0.53
CA ILE A 118 12.10 5.06 -1.52
C ILE A 118 11.70 6.40 -2.16
N SER A 119 10.42 6.56 -2.50
CA SER A 119 9.94 7.78 -3.14
C SER A 119 10.03 8.99 -2.21
N LEU A 120 9.68 8.82 -0.93
CA LEU A 120 9.83 9.85 0.10
C LEU A 120 11.29 10.16 0.40
N PHE A 121 12.15 9.15 0.49
CA PHE A 121 13.58 9.33 0.74
C PHE A 121 14.26 10.14 -0.36
N ARG A 122 13.87 9.95 -1.64
CA ARG A 122 14.35 10.80 -2.75
C ARG A 122 13.89 12.25 -2.64
N LEU A 123 12.68 12.50 -2.17
CA LEU A 123 12.15 13.87 -2.01
C LEU A 123 12.94 14.64 -0.94
N THR A 124 13.30 13.98 0.17
CA THR A 124 14.12 14.59 1.23
C THR A 124 15.54 14.89 0.75
N ARG A 125 16.14 13.99 -0.04
CA ARG A 125 17.53 14.14 -0.51
C ARG A 125 17.71 15.23 -1.59
N LEU A 126 16.66 15.57 -2.33
CA LEU A 126 16.69 16.61 -3.37
C LEU A 126 16.59 18.05 -2.83
N LYS A 127 16.28 18.22 -1.53
CA LYS A 127 16.18 19.54 -0.87
C LYS A 127 17.46 19.92 -0.09
N LYS A 128 18.51 19.09 -0.18
CA LYS A 128 19.83 19.39 0.37
C LYS A 128 20.70 19.99 -0.73
#